data_AF-A0A6M6JN22-F1
#
_entry.id   AF-A0A6M6JN22-F1
#
_cell.length_a   1.000
_cell.length_b   1.000
_cell.length_c   1.000
_cell.angle_alpha   90.00
_cell.angle_beta   90.00
_cell.angle_gamma   90.00
#
_symmetry.space_group_name_H-M   'P 1'
#
loop_
_entity.id
_entity.type
_entity.pdbx_description
1 polymer ?
#
loop_
_entity_poly.entity_id
_entity_poly.type
_entity_poly.pdbx_seq_one_letter_code
_entity_poly.pdbx_strand_id
1 'polypeptide(L)'
;MAGHRRGQDDTTWRAPAPSLPRALAVTAFVLGLLSIGLPNIAPDVDVLSAPGSPVRLFFGVSEEMNLPTFFSVMTFLAPACVLALAGVLAGGRIRAPFLVVALLLALLGFDDFAALHEHLKALGDLMAEGDLGAFEYAWVLPGAVIGAGVVWAFWRLATRLRGAPRRDLLLGIAVFFVASLGFETVNGFLDRPGLDGVPLQVGTHVEEVTEDLGMIIVLRGALGLVQVRRARGSVALRVADPSLVEGGPTGDDEPAAPAAPAAPAAVDAAETDRIPVVSARS
;
A
#
# COMPACT_ATOMS: atom_id res chain seq x y z
N MET A 1 -37.44 -30.07 -2.74
CA MET A 1 -37.59 -28.96 -1.78
C MET A 1 -36.27 -28.21 -1.70
N ALA A 2 -36.11 -27.18 -2.54
CA ALA A 2 -34.89 -26.38 -2.61
C ALA A 2 -35.06 -25.14 -1.72
N GLY A 3 -34.30 -25.08 -0.63
CA GLY A 3 -34.23 -23.92 0.24
C GLY A 3 -33.49 -22.78 -0.44
N HIS A 4 -34.25 -21.83 -0.98
CA HIS A 4 -33.77 -20.56 -1.51
C HIS A 4 -33.18 -19.75 -0.34
N ARG A 5 -31.86 -19.83 -0.12
CA ARG A 5 -31.15 -18.92 0.80
C ARG A 5 -31.26 -17.52 0.21
N ARG A 6 -32.16 -16.72 0.77
CA ARG A 6 -32.30 -15.30 0.45
C ARG A 6 -30.93 -14.63 0.60
N GLY A 7 -30.42 -14.05 -0.48
CA GLY A 7 -29.23 -13.21 -0.44
C GLY A 7 -29.49 -12.00 0.44
N GLN A 8 -28.88 -11.96 1.61
CA GLN A 8 -28.73 -10.74 2.39
C GLN A 8 -27.82 -9.80 1.58
N ASP A 9 -28.35 -8.65 1.19
CA ASP A 9 -27.52 -7.55 0.71
C ASP A 9 -26.60 -7.13 1.87
N ASP A 10 -25.27 -7.19 1.68
CA ASP A 10 -24.31 -6.78 2.70
C ASP A 10 -24.30 -5.24 2.79
N THR A 11 -25.15 -4.70 3.67
CA THR A 11 -25.28 -3.25 3.88
C THR A 11 -24.10 -2.66 4.65
N THR A 12 -23.17 -3.48 5.12
CA THR A 12 -22.10 -3.07 6.02
C THR A 12 -20.87 -2.55 5.28
N TRP A 13 -20.32 -1.44 5.76
CA TRP A 13 -19.03 -0.93 5.29
C TRP A 13 -17.91 -1.77 5.89
N ARG A 14 -16.97 -2.22 5.06
CA ARG A 14 -15.85 -3.06 5.49
C ARG A 14 -14.52 -2.52 4.96
N ALA A 15 -13.43 -2.87 5.64
CA ALA A 15 -12.09 -2.64 5.13
C ALA A 15 -11.83 -3.50 3.89
N PRO A 16 -11.22 -2.97 2.83
CA PRO A 16 -10.84 -3.75 1.66
C PRO A 16 -9.67 -4.68 1.99
N ALA A 17 -9.75 -5.93 1.53
CA ALA A 17 -8.64 -6.89 1.51
C ALA A 17 -7.82 -7.02 2.82
N PRO A 18 -8.45 -7.33 3.97
CA PRO A 18 -7.77 -7.32 5.28
C PRO A 18 -6.62 -8.34 5.42
N SER A 19 -6.61 -9.40 4.61
CA SER A 19 -5.56 -10.42 4.61
C SER A 19 -4.38 -10.10 3.67
N LEU A 20 -4.52 -9.10 2.78
CA LEU A 20 -3.54 -8.82 1.73
C LEU A 20 -2.16 -8.46 2.29
N PRO A 21 -2.00 -7.54 3.28
CA PRO A 21 -0.68 -7.23 3.81
C PRO A 21 0.04 -8.46 4.39
N ARG A 22 -0.70 -9.36 5.05
CA ARG A 22 -0.12 -10.60 5.59
C ARG A 22 0.35 -11.52 4.47
N ALA A 23 -0.47 -11.69 3.42
CA ALA A 23 -0.11 -12.53 2.29
C ALA A 23 1.16 -12.01 1.60
N LEU A 24 1.24 -10.68 1.36
CA LEU A 24 2.43 -10.05 0.77
C LEU A 24 3.67 -10.22 1.66
N ALA A 25 3.54 -10.06 2.98
CA ALA A 25 4.68 -10.26 3.88
C ALA A 25 5.22 -11.70 3.81
N VAL A 26 4.32 -12.70 3.77
CA VAL A 26 4.73 -14.11 3.56
C VAL A 26 5.43 -14.28 2.21
N THR A 27 4.91 -13.65 1.14
CA THR A 27 5.54 -13.69 -0.18
C THR A 27 6.94 -13.09 -0.17
N ALA A 28 7.16 -11.94 0.46
CA ALA A 28 8.48 -11.30 0.58
C ALA A 28 9.49 -12.25 1.23
N PHE A 29 9.12 -12.89 2.35
CA PHE A 29 9.97 -13.90 3.00
C PHE A 29 10.23 -15.11 2.10
N VAL A 30 9.21 -15.61 1.38
CA VAL A 30 9.39 -16.75 0.46
C VAL A 30 10.34 -16.39 -0.67
N LEU A 31 10.22 -15.19 -1.26
CA LEU A 31 11.13 -14.73 -2.31
C LEU A 31 12.57 -14.62 -1.80
N GLY A 32 12.78 -14.02 -0.62
CA GLY A 32 14.11 -13.98 0.02
C GLY A 32 14.70 -15.37 0.27
N LEU A 33 13.87 -16.32 0.74
CA LEU A 33 14.31 -17.71 0.94
C LEU A 33 14.62 -18.44 -0.37
N LEU A 34 13.86 -18.19 -1.44
CA LEU A 34 14.14 -18.75 -2.77
C LEU A 34 15.45 -18.19 -3.33
N SER A 35 15.70 -16.89 -3.13
CA SER A 35 16.93 -16.22 -3.55
C SER A 35 18.18 -16.85 -2.97
N ILE A 36 18.18 -17.13 -1.66
CA ILE A 36 19.28 -17.85 -0.99
C ILE A 36 19.25 -19.34 -1.33
N GLY A 37 18.09 -19.97 -1.31
CA GLY A 37 17.97 -21.42 -1.31
C GLY A 37 18.27 -22.06 -2.67
N LEU A 38 17.75 -21.49 -3.76
CA LEU A 38 17.86 -22.10 -5.09
C LEU A 38 19.31 -22.24 -5.58
N PRO A 39 20.19 -21.23 -5.42
CA PRO A 39 21.59 -21.38 -5.83
C PRO A 39 22.40 -22.35 -4.95
N ASN A 40 21.92 -22.63 -3.73
CA ASN A 40 22.64 -23.42 -2.73
C ASN A 40 22.14 -24.87 -2.60
N ILE A 41 21.02 -25.24 -3.24
CA ILE A 41 20.47 -26.61 -3.14
C ILE A 41 21.31 -27.66 -3.88
N ALA A 42 21.95 -27.26 -4.98
CA ALA A 42 22.88 -28.09 -5.74
C ALA A 42 24.01 -27.20 -6.29
N PRO A 43 25.05 -26.92 -5.48
CA PRO A 43 26.09 -25.95 -5.83
C PRO A 43 26.92 -26.38 -7.04
N ASP A 44 26.94 -27.67 -7.39
CA ASP A 44 27.64 -28.20 -8.56
C ASP A 44 26.81 -28.12 -9.86
N VAL A 45 25.60 -27.54 -9.81
CA VAL A 45 24.71 -27.41 -10.97
C VAL A 45 24.74 -25.97 -11.47
N ASP A 46 25.46 -25.73 -12.57
CA ASP A 46 25.73 -24.39 -13.11
C ASP A 46 24.47 -23.54 -13.33
N VAL A 47 23.38 -24.13 -13.83
CA VAL A 47 22.12 -23.40 -14.07
C VAL A 47 21.49 -22.82 -12.79
N LEU A 48 21.86 -23.37 -11.62
CA LEU A 48 21.40 -22.91 -10.31
C LEU A 48 22.43 -22.00 -9.63
N SER A 49 23.70 -22.41 -9.64
CA SER A 49 24.72 -21.85 -8.73
C SER A 49 25.72 -20.92 -9.41
N ALA A 50 25.95 -21.04 -10.72
CA ALA A 50 26.99 -20.29 -11.41
C ALA A 50 26.69 -18.78 -11.40
N PRO A 51 27.71 -17.91 -11.32
CA PRO A 51 27.55 -16.49 -11.56
C PRO A 51 26.87 -16.23 -12.91
N GLY A 52 25.87 -15.35 -12.93
CA GLY A 52 25.07 -15.07 -14.14
C GLY A 52 24.13 -16.19 -14.58
N SER A 53 23.92 -17.22 -13.74
CA SER A 53 22.94 -18.27 -14.06
C SER A 53 21.52 -17.71 -14.11
N PRO A 54 20.63 -18.26 -14.96
CA PRO A 54 19.26 -17.77 -15.08
C PRO A 54 18.48 -17.78 -13.75
N VAL A 55 18.79 -18.73 -12.85
CA VAL A 55 18.14 -18.80 -11.55
C VAL A 55 18.59 -17.68 -10.62
N ARG A 56 19.90 -17.39 -10.56
CA ARG A 56 20.39 -16.24 -9.79
C ARG A 56 19.84 -14.93 -10.32
N LEU A 57 19.84 -14.74 -11.63
CA LEU A 57 19.32 -13.52 -12.25
C LEU A 57 17.81 -13.34 -12.01
N PHE A 58 17.03 -14.42 -12.05
CA PHE A 58 15.57 -14.34 -11.94
C PHE A 58 15.05 -14.25 -10.49
N PHE A 59 15.74 -14.88 -9.53
CA PHE A 59 15.34 -14.91 -8.12
C PHE A 59 16.26 -14.12 -7.18
N GLY A 60 17.36 -13.57 -7.66
CA GLY A 60 18.32 -12.80 -6.88
C GLY A 60 17.71 -11.52 -6.31
N VAL A 61 17.66 -11.35 -5.00
CA VAL A 61 17.13 -10.11 -4.40
C VAL A 61 18.08 -8.92 -4.63
N SER A 62 19.37 -9.19 -4.85
CA SER A 62 20.38 -8.19 -5.20
C SER A 62 20.44 -7.86 -6.69
N GLU A 63 19.60 -8.50 -7.50
CA GLU A 63 19.56 -8.30 -8.95
C GLU A 63 18.32 -7.48 -9.30
N GLU A 64 18.44 -6.59 -10.28
CA GLU A 64 17.32 -5.79 -10.77
C GLU A 64 16.58 -6.43 -11.95
N MET A 65 15.40 -5.88 -12.27
CA MET A 65 14.54 -6.30 -13.40
C MET A 65 14.12 -7.78 -13.37
N ASN A 66 13.86 -8.31 -12.18
CA ASN A 66 13.52 -9.72 -12.00
C ASN A 66 12.23 -9.93 -11.15
N LEU A 67 12.03 -11.14 -10.62
CA LEU A 67 10.83 -11.46 -9.85
C LEU A 67 10.75 -10.72 -8.50
N PRO A 68 11.78 -10.74 -7.64
CA PRO A 68 11.86 -9.85 -6.48
C PRO A 68 11.60 -8.38 -6.79
N THR A 69 12.29 -7.79 -7.78
CA THR A 69 12.08 -6.39 -8.17
C THR A 69 10.62 -6.15 -8.57
N PHE A 70 10.04 -7.00 -9.42
CA PHE A 70 8.64 -6.86 -9.80
C PHE A 70 7.70 -6.89 -8.59
N PHE A 71 7.97 -7.76 -7.62
CA PHE A 71 7.21 -7.80 -6.38
C PHE A 71 7.32 -6.49 -5.59
N SER A 72 8.54 -5.99 -5.37
CA SER A 72 8.80 -4.72 -4.70
C SER A 72 8.10 -3.54 -5.39
N VAL A 73 8.22 -3.41 -6.71
CA VAL A 73 7.50 -2.39 -7.50
C VAL A 73 5.98 -2.45 -7.24
N MET A 74 5.40 -3.65 -7.13
CA MET A 74 3.98 -3.79 -6.79
C MET A 74 3.67 -3.39 -5.34
N THR A 75 4.57 -3.63 -4.37
CA THR A 75 4.42 -3.18 -2.98
C THR A 75 4.50 -1.66 -2.84
N PHE A 76 5.15 -0.95 -3.77
CA PHE A 76 5.08 0.51 -3.92
C PHE A 76 3.81 1.01 -4.62
N LEU A 77 3.46 0.41 -5.77
CA LEU A 77 2.34 0.89 -6.60
C LEU A 77 0.97 0.66 -5.95
N ALA A 78 0.80 -0.45 -5.22
CA ALA A 78 -0.46 -0.74 -4.53
C ALA A 78 -0.86 0.37 -3.52
N PRO A 79 -0.02 0.76 -2.54
CA PRO A 79 -0.34 1.88 -1.67
C PRO A 79 -0.46 3.21 -2.41
N ALA A 80 0.34 3.44 -3.47
CA ALA A 80 0.20 4.64 -4.29
C ALA A 80 -1.22 4.78 -4.88
N CYS A 81 -1.74 3.72 -5.50
CA CYS A 81 -3.09 3.70 -6.05
C CYS A 81 -4.16 3.91 -4.97
N VAL A 82 -4.03 3.25 -3.81
CA VAL A 82 -5.00 3.38 -2.72
C VAL A 82 -4.98 4.79 -2.11
N LEU A 83 -3.81 5.40 -1.93
CA LEU A 83 -3.68 6.77 -1.44
C LEU A 83 -4.21 7.78 -2.45
N ALA A 84 -3.95 7.59 -3.75
CA ALA A 84 -4.53 8.43 -4.79
C ALA A 84 -6.07 8.38 -4.77
N LEU A 85 -6.63 7.18 -4.68
CA LEU A 85 -8.07 6.97 -4.53
C LEU A 85 -8.62 7.63 -3.26
N ALA A 86 -7.98 7.42 -2.11
CA ALA A 86 -8.39 8.03 -0.85
C ALA A 86 -8.38 9.56 -0.92
N GLY A 87 -7.37 10.16 -1.56
CA GLY A 87 -7.29 11.60 -1.79
C GLY A 87 -8.41 12.12 -2.71
N VAL A 88 -8.75 11.40 -3.78
CA VAL A 88 -9.86 11.74 -4.66
C VAL A 88 -11.20 11.67 -3.92
N LEU A 89 -11.40 10.63 -3.11
CA LEU A 89 -12.63 10.44 -2.30
C LEU A 89 -12.76 11.49 -1.18
N ALA A 90 -11.66 11.91 -0.55
CA ALA A 90 -11.65 12.94 0.47
C ALA A 90 -11.96 14.34 -0.11
N GLY A 91 -11.49 14.60 -1.33
CA GLY A 91 -11.73 15.85 -2.04
C GLY A 91 -10.98 17.05 -1.45
N GLY A 92 -11.31 18.23 -1.96
CA GLY A 92 -10.92 19.50 -1.34
C GLY A 92 -9.42 19.77 -1.16
N ARG A 93 -9.10 20.59 -0.16
CA ARG A 93 -7.70 20.95 0.18
C ARG A 93 -6.86 19.77 0.69
N ILE A 94 -7.50 18.71 1.19
CA ILE A 94 -6.78 17.55 1.72
C ILE A 94 -6.35 16.56 0.62
N ARG A 95 -6.94 16.62 -0.58
CA ARG A 95 -6.56 15.79 -1.73
C ARG A 95 -5.08 15.90 -2.10
N ALA A 96 -4.51 17.12 -2.10
CA ALA A 96 -3.14 17.35 -2.57
C ALA A 96 -2.07 16.54 -1.79
N PRO A 97 -2.03 16.56 -0.44
CA PRO A 97 -1.12 15.71 0.34
C PRO A 97 -1.17 14.22 -0.03
N PHE A 98 -2.35 13.66 -0.28
CA PHE A 98 -2.50 12.26 -0.69
C PHE A 98 -1.88 12.00 -2.06
N LEU A 99 -2.15 12.87 -3.04
CA LEU A 99 -1.62 12.73 -4.39
C LEU A 99 -0.10 12.89 -4.44
N VAL A 100 0.46 13.79 -3.62
CA VAL A 100 1.92 13.96 -3.51
C VAL A 100 2.56 12.67 -2.99
N VAL A 101 2.04 12.10 -1.91
CA VAL A 101 2.58 10.84 -1.35
C VAL A 101 2.39 9.68 -2.34
N ALA A 102 1.25 9.59 -3.01
CA ALA A 102 1.01 8.58 -4.03
C ALA A 102 2.00 8.69 -5.21
N LEU A 103 2.27 9.91 -5.67
CA LEU A 103 3.26 10.16 -6.72
C LEU A 103 4.66 9.76 -6.27
N LEU A 104 5.07 10.12 -5.05
CA LEU A 104 6.39 9.77 -4.52
C LEU A 104 6.57 8.26 -4.39
N LEU A 105 5.55 7.52 -3.93
CA LEU A 105 5.59 6.06 -3.91
C LEU A 105 5.71 5.47 -5.32
N ALA A 106 5.00 6.02 -6.30
CA ALA A 106 5.11 5.57 -7.68
C ALA A 106 6.50 5.86 -8.27
N LEU A 107 7.14 6.97 -7.88
CA LEU A 107 8.51 7.31 -8.29
C LEU A 107 9.54 6.39 -7.61
N LEU A 108 9.36 6.03 -6.34
CA LEU A 108 10.22 5.04 -5.66
C LEU A 108 10.10 3.66 -6.32
N GLY A 109 8.88 3.20 -6.62
CA GLY A 109 8.70 1.96 -7.38
C GLY A 109 9.21 2.04 -8.82
N PHE A 110 9.29 3.23 -9.41
CA PHE A 110 9.90 3.39 -10.74
C PHE A 110 11.43 3.35 -10.68
N ASP A 111 12.02 3.94 -9.63
CA ASP A 111 13.45 3.85 -9.35
C ASP A 111 13.90 2.40 -9.21
N ASP A 112 13.21 1.61 -8.38
CA ASP A 112 13.48 0.18 -8.18
C ASP A 112 13.40 -0.65 -9.48
N PHE A 113 12.54 -0.26 -10.42
CA PHE A 113 12.48 -0.93 -11.73
C PHE A 113 13.61 -0.49 -12.70
N ALA A 114 14.07 0.75 -12.57
CA ALA A 114 14.91 1.41 -13.56
C ALA A 114 16.35 1.67 -13.08
N ALA A 115 16.74 1.13 -11.93
CA ALA A 115 18.06 1.29 -11.34
C ALA A 115 18.50 2.76 -11.20
N LEU A 116 17.59 3.70 -10.93
CA LEU A 116 17.97 5.12 -10.98
C LEU A 116 18.94 5.47 -9.84
N HIS A 117 18.79 4.82 -8.68
CA HIS A 117 19.70 4.96 -7.55
C HIS A 117 21.10 4.37 -7.82
N GLU A 118 21.24 3.37 -8.70
CA GLU A 118 22.57 2.92 -9.15
C GLU A 118 23.34 4.04 -9.89
N HIS A 119 22.63 4.89 -10.63
CA HIS A 119 23.24 6.05 -11.28
C HIS A 119 23.70 7.11 -10.28
N LEU A 120 23.03 7.21 -9.12
CA LEU A 120 23.48 8.06 -8.02
C LEU A 120 24.79 7.51 -7.43
N LYS A 121 24.93 6.19 -7.32
CA LYS A 121 26.19 5.56 -6.91
C LYS A 121 27.35 5.99 -7.81
N ALA A 122 27.18 5.90 -9.13
CA ALA A 122 28.21 6.33 -10.09
C ALA A 122 28.58 7.82 -9.95
N LEU A 123 27.60 8.68 -9.63
CA LEU A 123 27.84 10.09 -9.33
C LEU A 123 28.61 10.27 -8.01
N GLY A 124 28.29 9.48 -6.99
CA GLY A 124 29.01 9.46 -5.72
C GLY A 124 30.48 9.04 -5.88
N ASP A 125 30.74 8.02 -6.69
CA ASP A 125 32.09 7.53 -6.99
C ASP A 125 32.94 8.64 -7.65
N LEU A 126 32.36 9.39 -8.60
CA LEU A 126 33.00 10.57 -9.22
C LEU A 126 33.28 11.70 -8.22
N MET A 127 32.43 11.89 -7.21
CA MET A 127 32.65 12.89 -6.15
C MET A 127 33.74 12.46 -5.17
N ALA A 128 33.90 11.15 -4.92
CA ALA A 128 34.92 10.62 -4.02
C ALA A 128 36.35 10.74 -4.59
N GLU A 129 36.51 10.74 -5.91
CA GLU A 129 37.80 10.98 -6.59
C GLU A 129 38.34 12.41 -6.40
N GLY A 130 37.50 13.37 -5.98
CA GLY A 130 37.89 14.75 -5.66
C GLY A 130 37.84 15.05 -4.17
N ASP A 131 38.95 14.88 -3.45
CA ASP A 131 39.17 15.30 -2.04
C ASP A 131 38.16 14.81 -0.96
N LEU A 132 37.15 14.02 -1.31
CA LEU A 132 36.16 13.42 -0.39
C LEU A 132 36.45 11.96 -0.05
N GLY A 133 37.72 11.54 -0.16
CA GLY A 133 38.24 10.16 -0.10
C GLY A 133 38.04 9.37 1.21
N ALA A 134 36.99 9.65 1.97
CA ALA A 134 36.57 8.89 3.15
C ALA A 134 35.13 8.35 3.07
N PHE A 135 34.38 8.62 1.99
CA PHE A 135 33.01 8.12 1.81
C PHE A 135 32.91 7.22 0.56
N GLU A 136 33.15 5.91 0.73
CA GLU A 136 32.92 4.87 -0.29
C GLU A 136 31.46 4.84 -0.82
N TYR A 137 30.53 5.52 -0.13
CA TYR A 137 29.10 5.62 -0.48
C TYR A 137 28.62 7.08 -0.48
N ALA A 138 29.36 7.99 -1.13
CA ALA A 138 29.03 9.42 -1.16
C ALA A 138 27.63 9.73 -1.75
N TRP A 139 27.04 8.80 -2.52
CA TRP A 139 25.68 8.90 -3.06
C TRP A 139 24.58 8.87 -1.98
N VAL A 140 24.90 8.38 -0.76
CA VAL A 140 23.97 8.42 0.37
C VAL A 140 23.55 9.86 0.71
N LEU A 141 24.39 10.86 0.43
CA LEU A 141 24.04 12.27 0.62
C LEU A 141 22.86 12.73 -0.26
N PRO A 142 22.94 12.65 -1.61
CA PRO A 142 21.79 12.97 -2.46
C PRO A 142 20.58 12.06 -2.17
N GLY A 143 20.80 10.76 -1.90
CA GLY A 143 19.75 9.83 -1.47
C GLY A 143 19.03 10.30 -0.19
N ALA A 144 19.77 10.73 0.83
CA ALA A 144 19.22 11.23 2.09
C ALA A 144 18.42 12.53 1.93
N VAL A 145 18.83 13.43 1.03
CA VAL A 145 18.07 14.65 0.72
C VAL A 145 16.72 14.31 0.08
N ILE A 146 16.71 13.40 -0.90
CA ILE A 146 15.48 12.92 -1.54
C ILE A 146 14.60 12.21 -0.51
N GLY A 147 15.19 11.31 0.28
CA GLY A 147 14.51 10.57 1.35
C GLY A 147 13.89 11.49 2.39
N ALA A 148 14.59 12.54 2.81
CA ALA A 148 14.04 13.55 3.73
C ALA A 148 12.81 14.26 3.16
N GLY A 149 12.80 14.56 1.85
CA GLY A 149 11.64 15.10 1.15
C GLY A 149 10.44 14.14 1.17
N VAL A 150 10.68 12.84 0.96
CA VAL A 150 9.65 11.80 1.05
C VAL A 150 9.11 11.69 2.48
N VAL A 151 9.98 11.56 3.48
CA VAL A 151 9.59 11.51 4.90
C VAL A 151 8.77 12.73 5.29
N TRP A 152 9.17 13.92 4.84
CA TRP A 152 8.44 15.16 5.09
C TRP A 152 7.03 15.15 4.46
N ALA A 153 6.89 14.65 3.23
CA ALA A 153 5.59 14.52 2.57
C ALA A 153 4.67 13.54 3.33
N PHE A 154 5.20 12.39 3.75
CA PHE A 154 4.49 11.42 4.59
C PHE A 154 4.08 12.03 5.93
N TRP A 155 5.00 12.75 6.59
CA TRP A 155 4.72 13.44 7.84
C TRP A 155 3.61 14.48 7.67
N ARG A 156 3.66 15.31 6.62
CA ARG A 156 2.62 16.29 6.31
C ARG A 156 1.26 15.62 6.14
N LEU A 157 1.18 14.53 5.39
CA LEU A 157 -0.06 13.75 5.26
C LEU A 157 -0.50 13.21 6.62
N ALA A 158 0.41 12.60 7.37
CA ALA A 158 0.15 12.01 8.68
C ALA A 158 -0.39 13.01 9.71
N THR A 159 -0.01 14.30 9.65
CA THR A 159 -0.59 15.35 10.51
C THR A 159 -2.10 15.54 10.31
N ARG A 160 -2.64 15.09 9.17
CA ARG A 160 -4.07 15.16 8.85
C ARG A 160 -4.83 13.89 9.20
N LEU A 161 -4.12 12.83 9.56
CA LEU A 161 -4.70 11.51 9.83
C LEU A 161 -4.73 11.23 11.33
N ARG A 162 -5.56 10.27 11.73
CA ARG A 162 -5.67 9.77 13.10
C ARG A 162 -5.67 8.24 13.12
N GLY A 163 -5.42 7.66 14.30
CA GLY A 163 -5.55 6.22 14.53
C GLY A 163 -4.54 5.35 13.79
N ALA A 164 -4.97 4.14 13.44
CA ALA A 164 -4.10 3.10 12.86
C ALA A 164 -3.49 3.50 11.50
N PRO A 165 -4.22 4.11 10.54
CA PRO A 165 -3.62 4.52 9.27
C PRO A 165 -2.44 5.48 9.43
N ARG A 166 -2.56 6.46 10.33
CA ARG A 166 -1.46 7.39 10.63
C ARG A 166 -0.22 6.64 11.14
N ARG A 167 -0.41 5.76 12.12
CA ARG A 167 0.69 4.99 12.72
C ARG A 167 1.37 4.12 11.68
N ASP A 168 0.58 3.41 10.87
CA ASP A 168 1.11 2.48 9.89
C ASP A 168 1.85 3.19 8.75
N LEU A 169 1.35 4.33 8.24
CA LEU A 169 2.08 5.12 7.24
C LEU A 169 3.44 5.60 7.77
N LEU A 170 3.49 6.11 9.01
CA LEU A 170 4.73 6.59 9.62
C LEU A 170 5.69 5.45 9.98
N LEU A 171 5.18 4.33 10.48
CA LEU A 171 6.00 3.16 10.80
C LEU A 171 6.57 2.54 9.53
N GLY A 172 5.74 2.36 8.50
CA GLY A 172 6.17 1.73 7.25
C GLY A 172 7.25 2.53 6.53
N ILE A 173 7.09 3.87 6.43
CA ILE A 173 8.11 4.72 5.81
C ILE A 173 9.40 4.78 6.63
N ALA A 174 9.31 4.72 7.97
CA ALA A 174 10.48 4.65 8.83
C ALA A 174 11.22 3.31 8.67
N VAL A 175 10.50 2.19 8.64
CA VAL A 175 11.08 0.86 8.41
C VAL A 175 11.78 0.80 7.04
N PHE A 176 11.13 1.31 6.00
CA PHE A 176 11.69 1.38 4.65
C PHE A 176 13.02 2.16 4.64
N PHE A 177 13.04 3.41 5.10
CA PHE A 177 14.28 4.22 5.07
C PHE A 177 15.36 3.72 6.03
N VAL A 178 15.00 3.06 7.13
CA VAL A 178 16.00 2.41 7.99
C VAL A 178 16.67 1.24 7.26
N ALA A 179 15.94 0.51 6.41
CA ALA A 179 16.53 -0.50 5.56
C ALA A 179 17.35 0.13 4.44
N SER A 180 16.72 0.92 3.56
CA SER A 180 17.35 1.43 2.33
C SER A 180 18.49 2.42 2.55
N LEU A 181 18.57 3.13 3.68
CA LEU A 181 19.75 3.96 3.97
C LEU A 181 20.62 3.32 5.03
N GLY A 182 20.02 2.67 6.03
CA GLY A 182 20.74 2.14 7.17
C GLY A 182 21.45 0.83 6.85
N PHE A 183 20.72 -0.15 6.32
CA PHE A 183 21.32 -1.43 5.93
C PHE A 183 22.20 -1.29 4.70
N GLU A 184 21.87 -0.42 3.74
CA GLU A 184 22.76 -0.15 2.63
C GLU A 184 24.12 0.39 3.09
N THR A 185 24.11 1.33 4.04
CA THR A 185 25.35 1.85 4.65
C THR A 185 26.14 0.75 5.35
N VAL A 186 25.47 -0.16 6.08
CA VAL A 186 26.13 -1.28 6.75
C VAL A 186 26.71 -2.26 5.74
N ASN A 187 25.94 -2.62 4.71
CA ASN A 187 26.37 -3.51 3.63
C ASN A 187 27.54 -2.91 2.87
N GLY A 188 27.57 -1.59 2.70
CA GLY A 188 28.70 -0.90 2.11
C GLY A 188 30.01 -1.00 2.90
N PHE A 189 29.97 -1.12 4.23
CA PHE A 189 31.17 -1.43 5.01
C PHE A 189 31.64 -2.89 4.86
N LEU A 190 30.73 -3.79 4.46
CA LEU A 190 30.98 -5.21 4.24
C LEU A 190 31.42 -5.51 2.81
N ASP A 191 31.12 -4.63 1.86
CA ASP A 191 31.51 -4.71 0.44
C ASP A 191 32.96 -4.27 0.25
N ARG A 192 33.89 -5.10 0.73
CA ARG A 192 35.34 -4.86 0.64
C ARG A 192 36.07 -6.13 0.25
N PRO A 193 37.08 -6.05 -0.65
CA PRO A 193 37.82 -7.21 -1.12
C PRO A 193 38.22 -8.17 0.01
N GLY A 194 37.63 -9.36 0.01
CA GLY A 194 37.86 -10.40 1.03
C GLY A 194 36.82 -10.48 2.16
N LEU A 195 35.84 -9.59 2.20
CA LEU A 195 34.61 -9.67 3.01
C LEU A 195 33.36 -10.00 2.16
N ASP A 196 33.48 -9.90 0.83
CA ASP A 196 32.52 -10.34 -0.19
C ASP A 196 32.17 -11.83 0.04
N GLY A 197 31.04 -12.08 0.70
CA GLY A 197 30.74 -13.40 1.25
C GLY A 197 29.38 -13.48 1.95
N VAL A 198 29.23 -14.50 2.79
CA VAL A 198 27.95 -14.79 3.49
C VAL A 198 27.40 -13.60 4.28
N PRO A 199 28.21 -12.79 5.01
CA PRO A 199 27.68 -11.64 5.76
C PRO A 199 27.02 -10.59 4.87
N LEU A 200 27.67 -10.21 3.76
CA LEU A 200 27.11 -9.26 2.80
C LEU A 200 25.83 -9.82 2.18
N GLN A 201 25.83 -11.08 1.73
CA GLN A 201 24.63 -11.71 1.18
C GLN A 201 23.47 -11.69 2.18
N VAL A 202 23.70 -12.12 3.43
CA VAL A 202 22.64 -12.10 4.45
C VAL A 202 22.17 -10.67 4.74
N GLY A 203 23.10 -9.71 4.81
CA GLY A 203 22.81 -8.29 4.98
C GLY A 203 21.89 -7.75 3.89
N THR A 204 22.20 -8.00 2.62
CA THR A 204 21.36 -7.58 1.49
C THR A 204 19.98 -8.25 1.54
N HIS A 205 19.88 -9.54 1.88
CA HIS A 205 18.56 -10.18 1.99
C HIS A 205 17.73 -9.61 3.14
N VAL A 206 18.35 -9.25 4.26
CA VAL A 206 17.66 -8.60 5.38
C VAL A 206 17.20 -7.21 4.97
N GLU A 207 18.01 -6.47 4.22
CA GLU A 207 17.68 -5.17 3.65
C GLU A 207 16.44 -5.23 2.76
N GLU A 208 16.53 -5.99 1.67
CA GLU A 208 15.47 -6.14 0.65
C GLU A 208 14.13 -6.55 1.27
N VAL A 209 14.14 -7.58 2.13
CA VAL A 209 12.92 -8.04 2.80
C VAL A 209 12.38 -6.97 3.75
N THR A 210 13.23 -6.22 4.43
CA THR A 210 12.80 -5.18 5.38
C THR A 210 12.18 -3.98 4.65
N GLU A 211 12.71 -3.60 3.49
CA GLU A 211 12.13 -2.56 2.64
C GLU A 211 10.70 -2.90 2.21
N ASP A 212 10.52 -4.11 1.69
CA ASP A 212 9.22 -4.64 1.31
C ASP A 212 8.24 -4.66 2.49
N LEU A 213 8.69 -5.09 3.67
CA LEU A 213 7.87 -5.06 4.88
C LEU A 213 7.46 -3.62 5.25
N GLY A 214 8.36 -2.65 5.08
CA GLY A 214 8.04 -1.23 5.22
C GLY A 214 6.90 -0.80 4.30
N MET A 215 6.98 -1.11 3.01
CA MET A 215 5.95 -0.78 2.03
C MET A 215 4.63 -1.53 2.23
N ILE A 216 4.69 -2.78 2.68
CA ILE A 216 3.50 -3.56 3.06
C ILE A 216 2.78 -2.94 4.27
N ILE A 217 3.52 -2.39 5.24
CA ILE A 217 2.94 -1.64 6.36
C ILE A 217 2.30 -0.33 5.85
N VAL A 218 2.94 0.38 4.91
CA VAL A 218 2.35 1.55 4.24
C VAL A 218 1.03 1.18 3.55
N LEU A 219 0.99 0.07 2.82
CA LEU A 219 -0.23 -0.47 2.19
C LEU A 219 -1.31 -0.78 3.22
N ARG A 220 -0.97 -1.40 4.35
CA ARG A 220 -1.93 -1.63 5.44
C ARG A 220 -2.54 -0.32 5.93
N GLY A 221 -1.72 0.71 6.11
CA GLY A 221 -2.19 2.05 6.47
C GLY A 221 -3.10 2.66 5.41
N ALA A 222 -2.72 2.59 4.14
CA ALA A 222 -3.50 3.10 3.01
C ALA A 222 -4.87 2.40 2.88
N LEU A 223 -4.91 1.07 2.97
CA LEU A 223 -6.15 0.30 2.95
C LEU A 223 -7.08 0.68 4.11
N GLY A 224 -6.51 1.02 5.27
CA GLY A 224 -7.27 1.50 6.43
C GLY A 224 -7.94 2.87 6.23
N LEU A 225 -7.59 3.62 5.18
CA LEU A 225 -8.21 4.90 4.83
C LEU A 225 -9.46 4.75 3.96
N VAL A 226 -9.72 3.56 3.41
CA VAL A 226 -10.83 3.33 2.49
C VAL A 226 -11.77 2.27 3.04
N GLN A 227 -13.07 2.44 2.82
CA GLN A 227 -14.08 1.42 3.08
C GLN A 227 -14.86 1.10 1.81
N VAL A 228 -15.24 -0.16 1.67
CA VAL A 228 -16.04 -0.65 0.56
C VAL A 228 -17.38 -1.18 1.07
N ARG A 229 -18.44 -0.91 0.31
CA ARG A 229 -19.76 -1.52 0.47
C ARG A 229 -20.17 -2.13 -0.86
N ARG A 230 -20.61 -3.39 -0.83
CA ARG A 230 -21.04 -4.12 -2.03
C ARG A 230 -22.54 -4.37 -1.92
N ALA A 231 -23.29 -3.86 -2.89
CA ALA A 231 -24.70 -4.20 -3.08
C ALA A 231 -24.86 -4.95 -4.41
N ARG A 232 -26.02 -5.56 -4.65
CA ARG A 232 -26.30 -6.22 -5.93
C ARG A 232 -26.02 -5.27 -7.10
N GLY A 233 -25.04 -5.61 -7.92
CA GLY A 233 -24.66 -4.85 -9.11
C GLY A 233 -23.94 -3.52 -8.87
N SER A 234 -23.59 -3.16 -7.62
CA SER A 234 -22.87 -1.91 -7.34
C SER A 234 -21.82 -2.04 -6.25
N VAL A 235 -20.76 -1.25 -6.39
CA VAL A 235 -19.69 -1.08 -5.40
C VAL A 235 -19.63 0.38 -5.04
N ALA A 236 -19.74 0.69 -3.75
CA ALA A 236 -19.54 2.03 -3.22
C ALA A 236 -18.23 2.08 -2.43
N LEU A 237 -17.50 3.18 -2.57
CA LEU A 237 -16.26 3.45 -1.86
C LEU A 237 -16.41 4.76 -1.09
N ARG A 238 -15.80 4.83 0.09
CA ARG A 238 -15.70 6.06 0.88
C ARG A 238 -14.40 6.09 1.65
N VAL A 239 -14.01 7.28 2.09
CA VAL A 239 -12.95 7.42 3.11
C VAL A 239 -13.46 6.93 4.45
N ALA A 240 -12.63 6.20 5.19
CA ALA A 240 -12.99 5.60 6.47
C ALA A 240 -13.21 6.63 7.58
N ASP A 241 -12.47 7.73 7.55
CA ASP A 241 -12.55 8.84 8.51
C ASP A 241 -13.39 9.99 7.91
N PRO A 242 -14.60 10.24 8.44
CA PRO A 242 -15.48 11.31 7.95
C PRO A 242 -14.88 12.71 8.07
N SER A 243 -13.97 12.94 9.01
CA SER A 243 -13.32 14.24 9.21
C SER A 243 -12.39 14.64 8.06
N LEU A 244 -12.06 13.69 7.18
CA LEU A 244 -11.26 13.93 5.98
C LEU A 244 -12.11 14.40 4.79
N VAL A 245 -13.45 14.36 4.86
CA VAL A 245 -14.32 14.80 3.78
C VAL A 245 -14.58 16.29 3.91
N GLU A 246 -14.28 17.07 2.87
CA GLU A 246 -14.55 18.51 2.87
C GLU A 246 -16.07 18.76 2.92
N GLY A 247 -16.54 19.47 3.96
CA GLY A 247 -17.97 19.71 4.21
C GLY A 247 -18.71 18.58 4.93
N GLY A 248 -18.01 17.58 5.49
CA GLY A 248 -18.62 16.57 6.36
C GLY A 248 -19.15 17.18 7.67
N PRO A 249 -20.20 16.60 8.28
CA PRO A 249 -20.75 17.12 9.53
C PRO A 249 -19.64 17.21 10.57
N THR A 250 -19.40 18.42 11.09
CA THR A 250 -18.77 18.57 12.40
C THR A 250 -19.56 17.68 13.35
N GLY A 251 -18.90 16.87 14.18
CA GLY A 251 -19.47 15.72 14.91
C GLY A 251 -20.65 15.96 15.86
N ASP A 252 -21.35 17.09 15.71
CA ASP A 252 -22.59 17.48 16.38
C ASP A 252 -23.82 17.39 15.45
N ASP A 253 -23.64 17.22 14.13
CA ASP A 253 -24.73 17.10 13.14
C ASP A 253 -24.89 15.66 12.61
N GLU A 254 -25.27 14.72 13.49
CA GLU A 254 -25.89 13.48 13.02
C GLU A 254 -27.33 13.80 12.61
N PRO A 255 -27.71 13.71 11.32
CA PRO A 255 -29.10 13.89 10.95
C PRO A 255 -29.91 12.77 11.60
N ALA A 256 -30.83 13.17 12.48
CA ALA A 256 -31.79 12.28 13.10
C ALA A 256 -32.35 11.31 12.05
N ALA A 257 -32.31 10.02 12.36
CA ALA A 257 -32.86 8.99 11.50
C ALA A 257 -34.26 9.41 11.03
N PRO A 258 -34.58 9.31 9.72
CA PRO A 258 -35.89 9.70 9.23
C PRO A 258 -36.95 8.94 10.04
N ALA A 259 -37.84 9.69 10.68
CA ALA A 259 -38.93 9.13 11.45
C ALA A 259 -39.67 8.10 10.60
N ALA A 260 -39.88 6.92 11.17
CA ALA A 260 -40.63 5.86 10.51
C ALA A 260 -41.97 6.42 10.00
N PRO A 261 -42.40 6.09 8.78
CA PRO A 261 -43.67 6.57 8.26
C PRO A 261 -44.78 6.16 9.22
N ALA A 262 -45.61 7.14 9.61
CA ALA A 262 -46.76 6.91 10.48
C ALA A 262 -47.62 5.78 9.90
N ALA A 263 -47.97 4.81 10.74
CA ALA A 263 -48.88 3.75 10.36
C ALA A 263 -50.19 4.36 9.82
N PRO A 264 -50.76 3.80 8.73
CA PRO A 264 -52.02 4.30 8.20
C PRO A 264 -53.10 4.17 9.28
N ALA A 265 -53.86 5.25 9.48
CA ALA A 265 -55.01 5.28 10.37
C ALA A 265 -55.98 4.16 9.97
N ALA A 266 -56.40 3.37 10.95
CA ALA A 266 -57.45 2.39 10.78
C ALA A 266 -58.73 3.10 10.31
N VAL A 267 -59.16 2.80 9.09
CA VAL A 267 -60.47 3.20 8.59
C VAL A 267 -61.50 2.29 9.25
N ASP A 268 -62.41 2.91 10.00
CA ASP A 268 -63.50 2.26 10.69
C ASP A 268 -64.46 1.64 9.66
N ALA A 269 -64.55 0.31 9.65
CA ALA A 269 -65.40 -0.44 8.75
C ALA A 269 -66.82 -0.50 9.32
N ALA A 270 -67.56 0.60 9.23
CA ALA A 270 -68.96 0.67 9.63
C ALA A 270 -69.78 1.60 8.73
N GLU A 271 -69.67 1.49 7.42
CA GLU A 271 -70.70 2.02 6.52
C GLU A 271 -70.68 1.33 5.15
N THR A 272 -71.25 0.14 5.06
CA THR A 272 -71.67 -0.47 3.80
C THR A 272 -73.11 -0.93 3.92
N ASP A 273 -74.05 0.01 3.82
CA ASP A 273 -75.35 -0.30 3.25
C ASP A 273 -76.02 0.96 2.71
N ARG A 274 -76.10 1.06 1.37
CA ARG A 274 -77.11 1.78 0.57
C ARG A 274 -76.64 1.89 -0.88
N ILE A 275 -77.06 0.94 -1.70
CA ILE A 275 -77.10 1.08 -3.16
C ILE A 275 -78.51 1.52 -3.55
N PRO A 276 -78.71 2.67 -4.23
CA PRO A 276 -79.90 2.90 -5.02
C PRO A 276 -79.65 2.54 -6.49
N VAL A 277 -80.53 1.67 -6.99
CA VAL A 277 -80.69 1.30 -8.40
C VAL A 277 -81.12 2.54 -9.21
N VAL A 278 -80.43 2.82 -10.32
CA VAL A 278 -80.94 3.71 -11.36
C VAL A 278 -80.95 2.96 -12.69
N SER A 279 -82.17 2.75 -13.18
CA SER A 279 -82.50 2.27 -14.52
C SER A 279 -82.38 3.43 -15.51
N ALA A 280 -81.80 3.20 -16.68
CA ALA A 280 -82.08 3.98 -17.88
C ALA A 280 -82.32 3.04 -19.06
N ARG A 281 -83.49 3.24 -19.68
CA ARG A 281 -84.02 2.56 -20.87
C ARG A 281 -83.47 3.21 -22.15
N SER A 282 -83.61 2.42 -23.22
CA SER A 282 -83.52 2.70 -24.68
C SER A 282 -82.18 3.13 -25.23
#